data_AF-A0A3B8HTV4-F1
#
_entry.id   AF-A0A3B8HTV4-F1
#
_cell.length_a   1.000
_cell.length_b   1.000
_cell.length_c   1.000
_cell.angle_alpha   90.00
_cell.angle_beta   90.00
_cell.angle_gamma   90.00
#
_symmetry.space_group_name_H-M   'P 1'
#
loop_
_entity.id
_entity.type
_entity.pdbx_description
1 polymer ?
#
loop_
_entity_poly.entity_id
_entity_poly.type
_entity_poly.pdbx_seq_one_letter_code
_entity_poly.pdbx_strand_id
1 'polypeptide(L)'
;MSSVLSGLKVAVLGGDDRELILICELVKMGATVAVAGLPKDRVAHGAFSVSTVEEACKDAEVVILPLPGTNAEGVIRAVYVEDSI
;
A
#
# COMPACT_ATOMS: atom_id res chain seq x y z
N MET A 1 -0.62 -15.47 -20.55
CA MET A 1 -0.57 -16.11 -19.22
C MET A 1 -1.08 -15.10 -18.21
N SER A 2 -2.07 -15.47 -17.40
CA SER A 2 -2.49 -14.65 -16.25
C SER A 2 -1.38 -14.69 -15.20
N SER A 3 -0.94 -13.54 -14.69
CA SER A 3 0.00 -13.52 -13.57
C SER A 3 -0.66 -14.07 -12.30
N VAL A 4 0.16 -14.47 -11.32
CA VAL A 4 -0.30 -15.20 -10.12
C VAL A 4 -1.31 -14.41 -9.28
N LEU A 5 -1.21 -13.08 -9.25
CA LEU A 5 -2.10 -12.21 -8.48
C LEU A 5 -3.07 -11.40 -9.35
N SER A 6 -3.22 -11.76 -10.63
CA SER A 6 -4.11 -11.05 -11.54
C SER A 6 -5.55 -11.02 -11.01
N GLY A 7 -6.11 -9.81 -10.93
CA GLY A 7 -7.48 -9.58 -10.45
C GLY A 7 -7.62 -9.43 -8.94
N LEU A 8 -6.55 -9.67 -8.16
CA LEU A 8 -6.56 -9.46 -6.72
C LEU A 8 -6.39 -7.97 -6.37
N LYS A 9 -7.22 -7.47 -5.46
CA LYS A 9 -7.09 -6.10 -4.92
C LYS A 9 -6.38 -6.12 -3.57
N VAL A 10 -5.23 -5.45 -3.51
CA VAL A 10 -4.36 -5.43 -2.33
C VAL A 10 -4.20 -4.00 -1.82
N ALA A 11 -4.46 -3.78 -0.54
CA ALA A 11 -4.11 -2.57 0.17
C ALA A 11 -2.73 -2.73 0.82
N VAL A 12 -1.81 -1.79 0.59
CA VAL A 12 -0.53 -1.70 1.30
C VAL A 12 -0.55 -0.44 2.13
N LEU A 13 -0.42 -0.59 3.45
CA LEU A 13 -0.44 0.52 4.39
C LEU A 13 0.96 0.73 4.97
N GLY A 14 1.39 1.98 5.03
CA GLY A 14 2.72 2.34 5.52
C GLY A 14 3.43 3.29 4.56
N GLY A 15 4.72 3.48 4.75
CA GLY A 15 5.40 4.51 4.00
C GLY A 15 6.88 4.57 4.20
N ASP A 16 7.56 3.43 4.14
CA ASP A 16 9.01 3.36 4.02
C ASP A 16 9.45 2.62 2.75
N ASP A 17 10.76 2.50 2.58
CA ASP A 17 11.36 1.94 1.36
C ASP A 17 11.02 0.46 1.14
N ARG A 18 10.68 -0.27 2.20
CA ARG A 18 10.38 -1.70 2.12
C ARG A 18 9.01 -1.91 1.48
N GLU A 19 8.04 -1.05 1.78
CA GLU A 19 6.74 -1.07 1.10
C GLU A 19 6.87 -0.69 -0.38
N LEU A 20 7.77 0.23 -0.75
CA LEU A 20 8.01 0.59 -2.16
C LEU A 20 8.45 -0.62 -3.00
N ILE A 21 9.37 -1.43 -2.47
CA ILE A 21 9.82 -2.67 -3.12
C ILE A 21 8.66 -3.65 -3.25
N LEU A 22 7.90 -3.84 -2.17
CA LEU A 22 6.76 -4.75 -2.14
C LEU A 22 5.68 -4.36 -3.16
N ILE A 23 5.32 -3.07 -3.22
CA ILE A 23 4.33 -2.54 -4.17
C ILE A 23 4.76 -2.84 -5.61
N CYS A 24 6.05 -2.64 -5.94
CA CYS A 24 6.57 -2.94 -7.27
C CYS A 24 6.39 -4.41 -7.65
N GLU A 25 6.70 -5.34 -6.73
CA GLU A 25 6.56 -6.77 -7.00
C GLU A 25 5.09 -7.22 -7.10
N LEU A 26 4.21 -6.68 -6.27
CA LEU A 26 2.77 -6.96 -6.34
C LEU A 26 2.18 -6.52 -7.69
N VAL A 27 2.53 -5.32 -8.16
CA VAL A 27 2.11 -4.82 -9.47
C VAL A 27 2.67 -5.69 -10.60
N LYS A 28 3.94 -6.10 -10.55
CA LYS A 28 4.54 -7.03 -11.53
C LYS A 28 3.84 -8.39 -11.55
N MET A 29 3.35 -8.85 -10.40
CA MET A 29 2.55 -10.07 -10.26
C MET A 29 1.07 -9.87 -10.66
N GLY A 30 0.69 -8.67 -11.12
CA GLY A 30 -0.62 -8.30 -11.68
C GLY A 30 -1.70 -7.98 -10.65
N ALA A 31 -1.33 -7.74 -9.39
CA ALA A 31 -2.28 -7.24 -8.40
C ALA A 31 -2.67 -5.79 -8.70
N THR A 32 -3.90 -5.43 -8.36
CA THR A 32 -4.32 -4.03 -8.25
C THR A 32 -3.97 -3.53 -6.86
N VAL A 33 -3.04 -2.59 -6.76
CA VAL A 33 -2.49 -2.16 -5.46
C VAL A 33 -2.94 -0.75 -5.10
N ALA A 34 -3.65 -0.60 -3.98
CA ALA A 34 -3.95 0.69 -3.36
C ALA A 34 -2.99 0.93 -2.19
N VAL A 35 -2.51 2.16 -2.03
CA VAL A 35 -1.43 2.50 -1.10
C VAL A 35 -1.80 3.74 -0.30
N ALA A 36 -1.77 3.64 1.02
CA ALA A 36 -1.87 4.79 1.93
C ALA A 36 -0.56 4.95 2.71
N GLY A 37 -0.07 6.20 2.79
CA GLY A 37 1.15 6.55 3.52
C GLY A 37 2.39 6.78 2.63
N LEU A 38 2.22 6.75 1.32
CA LEU A 38 3.26 7.11 0.35
C LEU A 38 2.83 8.26 -0.55
N PRO A 39 3.71 9.24 -0.80
CA PRO A 39 3.41 10.32 -1.73
C PRO A 39 3.34 9.79 -3.17
N LYS A 40 2.47 10.40 -3.98
CA LYS A 40 2.11 9.91 -5.33
C LYS A 40 3.31 9.76 -6.26
N ASP A 41 4.34 10.58 -6.10
CA ASP A 41 5.56 10.60 -6.91
C ASP A 41 6.52 9.45 -6.60
N ARG A 42 6.36 8.77 -5.44
CA ARG A 42 7.15 7.60 -5.05
C ARG A 42 6.48 6.27 -5.38
N VAL A 43 5.17 6.26 -5.60
CA VAL A 43 4.42 5.02 -5.85
C VAL A 43 4.65 4.54 -7.29
N ALA A 44 4.89 3.23 -7.42
CA ALA A 44 5.16 2.61 -8.71
C ALA A 44 4.01 2.77 -9.71
N HIS A 45 4.34 2.90 -10.99
CA HIS A 45 3.32 2.92 -12.05
C HIS A 45 2.50 1.62 -12.01
N GLY A 46 1.16 1.75 -11.97
CA GLY A 46 0.24 0.63 -11.82
C GLY A 46 -0.30 0.42 -10.39
N ALA A 47 0.19 1.18 -9.41
CA ALA A 47 -0.41 1.28 -8.08
C ALA A 47 -1.09 2.65 -7.88
N PHE A 48 -2.04 2.70 -6.93
CA PHE A 48 -2.89 3.85 -6.65
C PHE A 48 -2.58 4.41 -5.26
N SER A 49 -1.94 5.58 -5.21
CA SER A 49 -1.77 6.32 -3.95
C SER A 49 -3.07 7.05 -3.59
N VAL A 50 -3.58 6.75 -2.40
CA VAL A 50 -4.81 7.31 -1.81
C VAL A 50 -4.51 8.02 -0.50
N SER A 51 -5.46 8.81 0.00
CA SER A 51 -5.17 9.76 1.09
C SER A 51 -5.45 9.18 2.47
N THR A 52 -6.28 8.15 2.57
CA THR A 52 -6.67 7.55 3.86
C THR A 52 -6.59 6.03 3.85
N VAL A 53 -6.52 5.44 5.05
CA VAL A 53 -6.54 3.99 5.25
C VAL A 53 -7.88 3.40 4.78
N GLU A 54 -8.99 4.08 5.03
CA GLU A 54 -10.32 3.64 4.59
C GLU A 54 -10.43 3.58 3.07
N GLU A 55 -9.86 4.57 2.37
CA GLU A 55 -9.79 4.56 0.90
C GLU A 55 -8.95 3.40 0.38
N ALA A 56 -7.80 3.11 1.01
CA ALA A 56 -6.94 2.01 0.60
C ALA A 56 -7.59 0.64 0.82
N CYS A 57 -8.29 0.48 1.95
CA CYS A 57 -8.98 -0.75 2.31
C CYS A 57 -10.30 -0.94 1.56
N LYS A 58 -10.80 0.08 0.86
CA LYS A 58 -12.06 -0.01 0.11
C LYS A 58 -11.95 -1.07 -0.98
N ASP A 59 -12.83 -2.07 -0.90
CA ASP A 59 -12.88 -3.23 -1.81
C ASP A 59 -11.58 -4.07 -1.85
N ALA A 60 -10.68 -3.90 -0.87
CA ALA A 60 -9.47 -4.69 -0.77
C ALA A 60 -9.79 -6.11 -0.29
N GLU A 61 -9.21 -7.11 -0.95
CA GLU A 61 -9.33 -8.51 -0.57
C GLU A 61 -8.21 -8.92 0.40
N VAL A 62 -7.08 -8.23 0.31
CA VAL A 62 -5.91 -8.42 1.16
C VAL A 62 -5.44 -7.05 1.66
N VAL A 63 -5.14 -6.97 2.95
CA VAL A 63 -4.50 -5.80 3.55
C VAL A 63 -3.13 -6.20 4.08
N ILE A 64 -2.10 -5.47 3.68
CA ILE A 64 -0.73 -5.60 4.18
C ILE A 64 -0.46 -4.43 5.11
N LEU A 65 -0.22 -4.76 6.37
CA LEU A 65 0.10 -3.79 7.41
C LEU A 65 1.57 -3.36 7.35
N PRO A 66 1.89 -2.15 7.86
CA PRO A 66 3.24 -1.61 7.87
C PRO A 66 4.19 -2.52 8.66
N LEU A 67 5.43 -2.68 8.17
CA LEU A 67 6.39 -3.59 8.79
C LEU A 67 6.82 -3.20 10.22
N PRO A 68 6.94 -1.91 10.60
CA PRO A 68 7.12 -1.51 12.00
C PRO A 68 5.93 -1.86 12.91
N GLY A 69 4.78 -2.22 12.33
CA GLY A 69 3.52 -2.38 13.01
C GLY A 69 2.72 -1.09 13.14
N THR A 70 1.55 -1.23 13.72
CA THR A 70 0.62 -0.15 14.08
C THR A 70 0.70 0.05 15.59
N ASN A 71 0.60 1.29 16.08
CA ASN A 71 0.60 1.54 17.52
C ASN A 71 -0.73 1.11 18.18
N ALA A 72 -0.81 1.25 19.51
CA ALA A 72 -1.98 0.84 20.29
C ALA A 72 -3.25 1.65 19.94
N GLU A 73 -3.06 2.85 19.42
CA GLU A 73 -4.11 3.78 18.99
C GLU A 73 -4.56 3.54 17.55
N GLY A 74 -3.96 2.59 16.83
CA GLY A 74 -4.31 2.28 15.43
C GLY A 74 -3.62 3.16 14.39
N VAL A 75 -2.66 4.01 14.80
CA VAL A 75 -1.94 4.95 13.93
C VAL A 75 -0.82 4.25 13.18
N ILE A 76 -0.75 4.52 11.88
CA ILE A 76 0.26 3.99 10.98
C ILE A 76 1.35 5.03 10.76
N ARG A 77 2.58 4.63 11.07
CA ARG A 77 3.76 5.46 10.81
C ARG A 77 4.14 5.35 9.33
N ALA A 78 4.22 6.49 8.66
CA ALA A 78 4.71 6.60 7.30
C ALA A 78 5.80 7.67 7.24
N VAL A 79 6.97 7.33 6.70
CA VAL A 79 8.20 8.14 6.79
C VAL A 79 8.17 9.30 5.80
N TYR A 80 7.41 9.15 4.71
CA TYR A 80 7.39 10.08 3.59
C TYR A 80 6.21 11.05 3.58
N VAL A 81 5.38 11.03 4.63
CA VAL A 81 4.25 11.93 4.81
C VAL A 81 4.40 12.66 6.15
N GLU A 82 4.02 13.93 6.18
CA GLU A 82 4.18 14.76 7.38
C GLU A 82 3.17 14.37 8.47
N ASP A 83 1.97 13.96 8.07
CA ASP A 83 0.91 13.51 8.95
C ASP A 83 0.86 11.97 9.01
N SER A 84 0.67 11.45 10.21
CA SER A 84 0.36 10.04 10.41
C SER A 84 -1.03 9.71 9.86
N ILE A 85 -1.18 8.50 9.32
CA ILE A 85 -2.42 8.02 8.69
C ILE A 85 -3.06 6.87 9.46
#